data_AF-A0A060C9E6-F1
#
_entry.id   AF-A0A060C9E6-F1
#
_cell.length_a   1.000
_cell.length_b   1.000
_cell.length_c   1.000
_cell.angle_alpha   90.00
_cell.angle_beta   90.00
_cell.angle_gamma   90.00
#
_symmetry.space_group_name_H-M   'P 1'
#
loop_
_entity.id
_entity.type
_entity.pdbx_description
1 polymer ?
#
loop_
_entity_poly.entity_id
_entity_poly.type
_entity_poly.pdbx_seq_one_letter_code
_entity_poly.pdbx_strand_id
1 'polypeptide(L)' 'MATKILCCGNGTSAANAQHFAASMINRFETERPGLPAIALNTDNVVLTAIANDRLHDEIYAKQVRALGHAGDVLL' A
#
# COMPACT_ATOMS: atom_id res chain seq x y z
N MET A 1 -4.52 -17.99 4.27
CA MET A 1 -3.52 -16.94 3.97
C MET A 1 -3.55 -15.92 5.09
N ALA A 2 -2.41 -15.40 5.53
CA ALA A 2 -2.39 -14.30 6.49
C ALA A 2 -3.00 -13.04 5.84
N THR A 3 -3.88 -12.36 6.56
CA THR A 3 -4.50 -11.09 6.16
C THR A 3 -3.44 -9.99 6.13
N LYS A 4 -3.44 -9.15 5.09
CA LYS A 4 -2.50 -8.03 4.94
C LYS A 4 -3.22 -6.68 4.92
N ILE A 5 -2.45 -5.62 5.16
CA ILE A 5 -2.94 -4.24 5.08
C ILE A 5 -2.37 -3.59 3.83
N LEU A 6 -3.25 -3.14 2.93
CA LEU A 6 -2.88 -2.27 1.82
C LEU A 6 -3.06 -0.82 2.29
N CYS A 7 -2.07 0.03 2.09
CA CYS A 7 -2.07 1.41 2.56
C CYS A 7 -1.95 2.36 1.35
N CYS A 8 -2.70 3.44 1.30
CA CYS A 8 -2.59 4.41 0.20
C CYS A 8 -2.81 5.86 0.65
N GLY A 9 -2.44 6.81 -0.20
CA GLY A 9 -2.54 8.23 0.11
C GLY A 9 -1.70 9.06 -0.83
N ASN A 10 -2.03 10.35 -0.96
CA ASN A 10 -1.34 11.32 -1.81
C ASN A 10 -0.58 12.35 -0.96
N GLY A 11 0.51 12.91 -1.50
CA GLY A 11 1.30 13.94 -0.82
C GLY A 11 1.83 13.47 0.54
N THR A 12 1.66 14.25 1.60
CA THR A 12 2.10 13.88 2.95
C THR A 12 1.38 12.63 3.47
N SER A 13 0.11 12.40 3.10
CA SER A 13 -0.58 11.16 3.44
C SER A 13 0.08 9.94 2.79
N ALA A 14 0.75 10.11 1.63
CA ALA A 14 1.54 9.05 1.02
C ALA A 14 2.73 8.65 1.90
N ALA A 15 3.44 9.65 2.44
CA ALA A 15 4.54 9.42 3.38
C ALA A 15 4.06 8.71 4.65
N ASN A 16 2.88 9.05 5.17
CA ASN A 16 2.28 8.36 6.33
C ASN A 16 1.95 6.89 6.01
N ALA A 17 1.40 6.60 4.82
CA ALA A 17 1.13 5.23 4.38
C ALA A 17 2.42 4.40 4.26
N GLN A 18 3.50 5.00 3.73
CA GLN A 18 4.81 4.35 3.66
C GLN A 18 5.43 4.14 5.05
N HIS A 19 5.31 5.14 5.94
CA HIS A 19 5.77 5.03 7.32
C HIS A 19 5.09 3.86 8.04
N PHE A 20 3.75 3.78 7.94
CA PHE A 20 2.99 2.66 8.51
C PHE A 20 3.45 1.31 7.93
N ALA A 21 3.55 1.20 6.61
CA ALA A 21 4.01 -0.04 5.97
C ALA A 21 5.43 -0.43 6.42
N ALA A 22 6.35 0.54 6.55
CA ALA A 22 7.70 0.30 7.03
C ALA A 22 7.70 -0.18 8.49
N SER A 23 6.90 0.44 9.37
CA SER A 23 6.76 0.01 10.76
C SER A 23 6.18 -1.40 10.88
N MET A 24 5.30 -1.81 9.97
CA MET A 24 4.71 -3.15 9.92
C MET A 24 5.71 -4.19 9.37
N ILE A 25 6.36 -3.92 8.25
CA ILE A 25 7.28 -4.89 7.63
C ILE A 25 8.55 -5.06 8.45
N ASN A 26 9.16 -3.96 8.90
CA ASN A 26 10.37 -3.97 9.70
C ASN A 26 10.01 -4.17 11.18
N ARG A 27 9.88 -3.07 11.93
CA ARG A 27 9.41 -3.01 13.31
C ARG A 27 9.07 -1.58 13.69
N PHE A 28 8.29 -1.41 14.75
CA PHE A 28 8.03 -0.12 15.37
C PHE A 28 8.89 0.04 16.64
N GLU A 29 8.41 -0.44 17.79
CA GLU A 29 9.13 -0.38 19.07
C GLU A 29 9.64 -1.75 19.53
N THR A 30 8.82 -2.79 19.41
CA THR A 30 9.14 -4.14 19.88
C THR A 30 9.77 -4.99 18.77
N GLU A 31 10.77 -5.79 19.14
CA GLU A 31 11.34 -6.80 18.25
C GLU A 31 10.33 -7.93 18.04
N ARG A 32 9.92 -8.15 16.78
CA ARG A 32 8.95 -9.17 16.39
C ARG A 32 9.07 -9.50 14.90
N PRO A 33 8.55 -10.63 14.42
CA PRO A 33 8.55 -10.96 12.99
C PRO A 33 7.78 -9.94 12.13
N GLY A 34 8.17 -9.74 10.88
CA GLY A 34 7.51 -8.84 9.93
C GLY A 34 5.99 -9.06 9.83
N LEU A 35 5.21 -7.97 9.87
CA LEU A 35 3.77 -7.99 9.65
C LEU A 35 3.46 -7.57 8.20
N PRO A 36 2.51 -8.24 7.52
CA PRO A 36 2.26 -8.00 6.11
C PRO A 36 1.51 -6.67 5.88
N ALA A 37 2.22 -5.69 5.30
CA ALA A 37 1.64 -4.44 4.84
C ALA A 37 2.28 -4.00 3.52
N ILE A 38 1.54 -3.27 2.68
CA ILE A 38 2.03 -2.76 1.39
C ILE A 38 1.51 -1.33 1.21
N ALA A 39 2.42 -0.38 0.98
CA ALA A 39 2.05 0.96 0.55
C ALA A 39 1.90 1.00 -0.98
N LEU A 40 0.70 1.30 -1.48
CA LEU A 40 0.35 1.28 -2.92
C LEU A 40 0.86 2.51 -3.69
N ASN A 41 1.59 3.40 -3.04
CA ASN A 41 2.07 4.67 -3.56
C ASN A 41 3.61 4.75 -3.68
N THR A 42 4.30 3.60 -3.65
CA THR A 42 5.78 3.52 -3.70
C THR A 42 6.32 3.18 -5.09
N ASP A 43 5.63 2.32 -5.83
CA ASP A 43 6.03 1.93 -7.18
C ASP A 43 5.63 3.02 -8.19
N ASN A 44 6.57 3.93 -8.45
CA ASN A 44 6.37 5.04 -9.37
C ASN A 44 6.09 4.58 -10.81
N VAL A 45 6.63 3.43 -11.23
CA VAL A 45 6.39 2.88 -12.57
C VAL A 45 4.94 2.44 -12.69
N VAL A 46 4.41 1.71 -11.71
CA VAL A 46 3.00 1.28 -11.68
C VAL A 46 2.06 2.49 -11.62
N LEU A 47 2.33 3.45 -10.74
CA LEU A 47 1.49 4.65 -10.59
C LEU A 47 1.41 5.46 -11.90
N THR A 48 2.56 5.73 -12.52
CA THR A 48 2.62 6.55 -13.74
C THR A 48 2.03 5.83 -14.95
N ALA A 49 2.25 4.52 -15.08
CA ALA A 49 1.63 3.72 -16.13
C ALA A 49 0.09 3.71 -16.02
N ILE A 50 -0.45 3.53 -14.82
CA ILE A 50 -1.91 3.54 -14.63
C ILE A 50 -2.50 4.93 -14.89
N ALA A 51 -1.86 5.98 -14.35
CA ALA A 51 -2.31 7.36 -14.51
C ALA A 51 -2.31 7.80 -15.99
N ASN A 52 -1.31 7.36 -16.76
CA ASN A 52 -1.21 7.62 -18.19
C ASN A 52 -2.37 7.03 -19.00
N ASP A 53 -2.80 5.82 -18.64
CA ASP A 53 -3.76 5.05 -19.46
C ASP A 53 -5.22 5.24 -19.04
N ARG A 54 -5.51 5.47 -17.76
CA ARG A 54 -6.88 5.41 -17.21
C ARG A 54 -7.27 6.52 -16.25
N LEU A 55 -6.63 7.70 -16.36
CA LEU A 55 -6.79 8.83 -15.44
C LEU A 55 -6.24 8.51 -14.03
N HIS A 56 -5.91 9.56 -13.30
CA HIS A 56 -5.27 9.47 -11.98
C HIS A 56 -6.15 8.76 -10.92
N ASP A 57 -7.45 8.67 -11.14
CA ASP A 57 -8.41 8.15 -10.15
C ASP A 57 -8.30 6.63 -9.93
N GLU A 58 -7.73 5.89 -10.88
CA GLU A 58 -7.61 4.43 -10.80
C GLU A 58 -6.29 3.92 -10.19
N ILE A 59 -5.32 4.81 -9.89
CA ILE A 59 -3.95 4.40 -9.52
C ILE A 59 -3.91 3.44 -8.32
N TYR A 60 -4.79 3.62 -7.34
CA TYR A 60 -4.90 2.72 -6.18
C TYR A 60 -5.93 1.62 -6.41
N ALA A 61 -7.08 1.94 -7.02
CA ALA A 61 -8.17 0.98 -7.21
C ALA A 61 -7.74 -0.25 -8.03
N LYS A 62 -6.92 -0.07 -9.07
CA LYS A 62 -6.37 -1.19 -9.85
C LYS A 62 -5.47 -2.10 -9.00
N GLN A 63 -4.61 -1.52 -8.17
CA GLN A 63 -3.74 -2.28 -7.30
C GLN A 63 -4.54 -3.05 -6.24
N VAL A 64 -5.57 -2.44 -5.64
CA VAL A 64 -6.48 -3.12 -4.70
C VAL A 64 -7.19 -4.30 -5.36
N ARG A 65 -7.71 -4.15 -6.58
CA ARG A 65 -8.36 -5.25 -7.33
C ARG A 65 -7.40 -6.40 -7.62
N ALA A 66 -6.13 -6.11 -7.88
CA ALA A 66 -5.13 -7.11 -8.24
C ALA A 66 -4.51 -7.81 -7.02
N LEU A 67 -4.32 -7.08 -5.91
CA LEU A 67 -3.57 -7.56 -4.74
C LEU A 67 -4.47 -7.93 -3.56
N GLY A 68 -5.69 -7.40 -3.48
CA GLY A 68 -6.58 -7.58 -2.35
C GLY A 68 -7.23 -8.97 -2.31
N HIS A 69 -7.31 -9.55 -1.11
CA HIS A 69 -8.04 -10.77 -0.84
C HIS A 69 -9.11 -10.55 0.24
N ALA A 70 -10.08 -11.47 0.32
CA ALA A 70 -11.07 -11.45 1.40
C ALA A 70 -10.38 -11.48 2.78
N GLY A 71 -10.71 -10.51 3.63
CA GLY A 71 -10.12 -10.34 4.96
C GLY A 71 -8.93 -9.38 5.01
N ASP A 72 -8.42 -8.91 3.88
CA ASP A 72 -7.44 -7.82 3.87
C ASP A 72 -8.09 -6.48 4.25
N VAL A 73 -7.28 -5.54 4.73
CA VAL A 73 -7.72 -4.20 5.13
C VAL A 73 -7.11 -3.16 4.19
N LEU A 74 -7.89 -2.15 3.83
CA LEU A 74 -7.41 -0.94 3.14
C LEU A 74 -7.33 0.21 4.17
N LEU A 75 -6.14 0.79 4.27
CA LEU A 75 -5.80 1.94 5.13
C LEU A 75 -5.50 3.19 4.30
#